data_AF-A0A8T4ZG77-F1
#
_entry.id   AF-A0A8T4ZG77-F1
#
_cell.length_a   1.000
_cell.length_b   1.000
_cell.length_c   1.000
_cell.angle_alpha   90.00
_cell.angle_beta   90.00
_cell.angle_gamma   90.00
#
_symmetry.space_group_name_H-M   'P 1'
#
loop_
_entity.id
_entity.type
_entity.pdbx_description
1 polymer ?
#
loop_
_entity_poly.entity_id
_entity_poly.type
_entity_poly.pdbx_seq_one_letter_code
_entity_poly.pdbx_strand_id
1 'polypeptide(L)' 'MFQALPKPEKIIRIKYEYQENRQLIGTDEFNFDEDDFQRNCSFVEEFWLGKRRALSVGIRNSWKCNYCEFCDICENKPIM' A
#
# COMPACT_ATOMS: atom_id res chain seq x y z
N MET A 1 18.31 19.20 5.97
CA MET A 1 19.11 18.12 5.36
C MET A 1 18.39 16.82 5.68
N PHE A 2 17.83 16.13 4.68
CA PHE A 2 17.14 14.86 4.94
C PHE A 2 18.19 13.79 5.19
N GLN A 3 18.15 13.20 6.38
CA GLN A 3 19.04 12.10 6.74
C GLN A 3 18.62 10.87 5.94
N ALA A 4 19.60 10.19 5.33
CA ALA A 4 19.31 8.94 4.63
C ALA A 4 18.74 7.92 5.63
N LEU A 5 17.62 7.29 5.26
CA LEU A 5 17.05 6.22 6.06
C LEU A 5 18.01 5.02 6.07
N PRO A 6 18.10 4.28 7.19
CA PRO A 6 18.86 3.05 7.22
C PRO A 6 18.28 2.03 6.23
N LYS A 7 19.12 1.14 5.72
CA LYS A 7 18.64 0.02 4.91
C LYS A 7 17.67 -0.82 5.76
N PRO A 8 16.50 -1.21 5.22
CA PRO A 8 15.58 -2.06 5.95
C PRO A 8 16.23 -3.40 6.30
N GLU A 9 16.01 -3.86 7.52
CA GLU A 9 16.36 -5.22 7.91
C GLU A 9 15.38 -6.24 7.29
N LYS A 10 15.75 -7.52 7.28
CA LYS A 10 14.88 -8.60 6.78
C LYS A 10 13.55 -8.70 7.54
N ILE A 11 13.50 -8.22 8.78
CA ILE A 11 12.29 -8.17 9.59
C ILE A 11 12.04 -6.71 9.97
N ILE A 12 10.91 -6.17 9.52
CA ILE A 12 10.45 -4.83 9.90
C ILE A 12 9.45 -5.00 11.03
N ARG A 13 9.71 -4.30 12.14
CA ARG A 13 8.83 -4.29 13.31
C ARG A 13 8.16 -2.94 13.44
N ILE A 14 6.83 -2.93 13.43
CA ILE A 14 6.02 -1.74 13.69
C ILE A 14 5.55 -1.80 15.13
N LYS A 15 5.84 -0.76 15.91
CA LYS A 15 5.34 -0.60 17.28
C LYS A 15 4.33 0.52 17.31
N TYR A 16 3.15 0.24 17.84
CA TYR A 16 2.13 1.23 18.09
C TYR A 16 2.22 1.64 19.55
N GLU A 17 2.42 2.92 19.81
CA GLU A 17 2.57 3.46 21.17
C GLU A 17 1.52 4.56 21.40
N TYR A 18 0.95 4.60 22.59
CA TYR A 18 0.06 5.67 23.00
C TYR A 18 0.86 6.97 23.10
N GLN A 19 0.44 7.99 22.37
CA GLN A 19 1.26 9.20 22.15
C GLN A 19 1.61 9.93 23.45
N GLU A 20 0.73 9.92 24.44
CA GLU A 20 0.90 10.68 25.69
C GLU A 20 2.02 10.12 26.58
N ASN A 21 2.09 8.80 26.72
CA ASN A 21 2.96 8.14 27.71
C ASN A 21 3.87 7.06 27.10
N ARG A 22 3.87 6.91 25.77
CA ARG A 22 4.57 5.86 25.02
C ARG A 22 4.23 4.44 25.44
N GLN A 23 3.08 4.23 26.07
CA GLN A 23 2.62 2.90 26.43
C GLN A 23 2.42 2.08 25.16
N LEU A 24 3.05 0.91 25.10
CA LEU A 24 2.93 0.00 23.97
C LEU A 24 1.47 -0.46 23.84
N ILE A 25 0.87 -0.19 22.68
CA ILE A 25 -0.45 -0.65 22.28
C ILE A 25 -0.32 -2.02 21.59
N GLY A 26 0.69 -2.19 20.74
CA GLY A 26 0.88 -3.42 20.00
C GLY A 26 2.15 -3.42 19.17
N THR A 27 2.48 -4.58 18.61
CA THR A 27 3.62 -4.77 17.72
C THR A 27 3.25 -5.71 16.60
N ASP A 28 3.56 -5.31 15.36
CA ASP A 28 3.49 -6.17 14.19
C ASP A 28 4.90 -6.43 13.65
N GLU A 29 5.10 -7.62 13.08
CA GLU A 29 6.34 -7.99 12.41
C GLU A 29 6.07 -8.45 10.98
N PHE A 30 6.92 -7.98 10.07
CA PHE A 30 6.81 -8.27 8.64
C PHE A 30 8.15 -8.74 8.12
N ASN A 31 8.13 -9.76 7.26
CA ASN A 31 9.30 -10.10 6.47
C ASN A 31 9.43 -9.09 5.33
N PHE A 32 10.57 -8.41 5.26
CA PHE A 32 10.89 -7.49 4.18
C PHE A 32 11.57 -8.23 3.04
N ASP A 33 10.99 -8.08 1.85
CA ASP A 33 11.54 -8.54 0.58
C ASP A 33 11.82 -7.30 -0.28
N GLU A 34 13.10 -7.02 -0.51
CA GLU A 34 13.55 -5.84 -1.25
C GLU A 34 13.09 -5.87 -2.71
N ASP A 35 13.09 -7.05 -3.34
CA ASP A 35 12.67 -7.20 -4.73
C ASP A 35 11.15 -7.00 -4.84
N ASP A 36 10.38 -7.53 -3.90
CA ASP A 36 8.93 -7.31 -3.85
C ASP A 36 8.58 -5.86 -3.59
N PHE A 37 9.27 -5.22 -2.64
CA PHE A 37 9.12 -3.81 -2.37
C PHE A 37 9.40 -2.96 -3.61
N GLN A 38 10.53 -3.21 -4.29
CA GLN A 38 10.91 -2.46 -5.49
C GLN A 38 9.90 -2.66 -6.62
N ARG A 39 9.40 -3.90 -6.84
CA ARG A 39 8.35 -4.16 -7.82
C ARG A 39 7.07 -3.37 -7.51
N ASN A 40 6.64 -3.36 -6.25
CA ASN A 40 5.45 -2.62 -5.82
C ASN A 40 5.63 -1.10 -5.97
N CYS A 41 6.79 -0.56 -5.60
CA CYS A 41 7.12 0.84 -5.79
C CYS A 41 7.04 1.24 -7.27
N SER A 42 7.71 0.49 -8.16
CA SER A 42 7.67 0.75 -9.60
C SER A 42 6.24 0.68 -10.14
N PHE A 43 5.46 -0.34 -9.75
CA PHE A 43 4.07 -0.49 -10.19
C PHE A 43 3.19 0.71 -9.80
N VAL A 44 3.39 1.26 -8.61
CA VAL A 44 2.65 2.44 -8.15
C VAL A 44 3.17 3.71 -8.84
N GLU A 45 4.49 3.85 -8.96
CA GLU A 45 5.14 4.99 -9.63
C GLU A 45 4.70 5.13 -11.09
N GLU A 46 4.65 4.02 -11.84
CA GLU A 46 4.19 4.03 -13.23
C GLU A 46 2.79 4.61 -13.39
N PHE A 47 1.91 4.38 -12.43
CA PHE A 47 0.57 4.97 -12.45
C PHE A 47 0.61 6.47 -12.20
N TRP A 48 1.30 6.90 -11.16
CA TRP A 48 1.38 8.32 -10.79
C TRP A 48 2.11 9.16 -11.85
N LEU A 49 3.09 8.59 -12.54
CA LEU A 49 3.79 9.24 -13.64
C LEU A 49 3.08 9.10 -14.99
N GLY A 50 1.91 8.46 -15.05
CA GLY A 50 1.16 8.25 -16.30
C GLY A 50 1.83 7.31 -17.30
N LYS A 51 2.83 6.52 -16.86
CA LYS A 51 3.52 5.51 -17.68
C LYS A 51 2.68 4.25 -17.89
N ARG A 52 1.63 4.05 -17.09
CA ARG A 52 0.62 3.00 -17.29
C ARG A 52 -0.80 3.51 -17.04
N ARG A 53 -1.78 2.82 -17.61
CA ARG A 53 -3.20 3.05 -17.32
C ARG A 53 -3.59 2.61 -15.90
N ALA A 54 -4.70 3.15 -15.40
CA ALA A 54 -5.38 2.63 -14.22
C ALA A 54 -5.79 1.16 -14.45
N LEU A 55 -5.66 0.33 -13.42
CA LEU A 55 -6.10 -1.05 -13.45
C LEU A 55 -7.25 -1.22 -12.45
N SER A 56 -8.19 -2.10 -12.78
CA SER A 56 -9.24 -2.48 -11.84
C SER A 56 -8.67 -3.28 -10.68
N VAL A 57 -9.33 -3.17 -9.54
CA VAL A 57 -9.02 -3.98 -8.37
C VAL A 57 -9.39 -5.45 -8.62
N GLY A 58 -8.58 -6.37 -8.08
CA GLY A 58 -8.93 -7.80 -8.10
C GLY A 58 -10.10 -8.13 -7.18
N ILE A 59 -10.64 -9.35 -7.30
CA ILE A 59 -11.87 -9.79 -6.60
C ILE A 59 -11.87 -9.55 -5.08
N ARG A 60 -10.73 -9.75 -4.40
CA ARG A 60 -10.60 -9.54 -2.94
C ARG A 60 -10.77 -8.06 -2.54
N ASN A 61 -10.57 -7.15 -3.48
CA ASN A 61 -10.66 -5.71 -3.27
C ASN A 61 -11.86 -5.10 -4.01
N SER A 62 -12.79 -5.92 -4.56
CA SER A 62 -13.95 -5.44 -5.32
C SER A 62 -14.88 -4.56 -4.49
N TRP A 63 -14.89 -4.73 -3.16
CA TRP A 63 -15.63 -3.88 -2.22
C TRP A 63 -15.27 -2.38 -2.36
N LYS A 64 -14.07 -2.06 -2.86
CA LYS A 64 -13.66 -0.67 -3.13
C LYS A 64 -14.47 -0.02 -4.23
N CYS A 65 -15.06 -0.79 -5.15
CA CYS A 65 -15.93 -0.27 -6.20
C CYS A 65 -17.21 0.36 -5.63
N ASN A 66 -17.66 -0.05 -4.44
CA ASN A 66 -18.82 0.55 -3.75
C ASN A 66 -18.57 2.01 -3.31
N TYR A 67 -17.31 2.45 -3.32
CA TYR A 67 -16.89 3.80 -2.93
C TYR A 67 -16.18 4.54 -4.08
N CYS A 68 -16.18 3.97 -5.28
CA CYS A 68 -15.49 4.54 -6.43
C CYS A 68 -16.40 5.51 -7.18
N GLU A 69 -16.01 6.79 -7.24
CA GLU A 69 -16.76 7.84 -7.95
C GLU A 69 -16.86 7.59 -9.46
N PHE A 70 -16.00 6.72 -10.01
CA PHE A 70 -15.96 6.37 -11.43
C PHE A 70 -16.62 5.02 -11.74
N CYS A 71 -17.30 4.39 -10.77
CA CYS A 71 -17.86 3.04 -10.93
C CYS A 71 -18.85 2.95 -12.10
N ASP A 72 -19.67 3.98 -12.31
CA ASP A 72 -20.71 4.00 -13.35
C ASP A 72 -20.15 3.93 -14.78
N ILE A 73 -18.96 4.48 -14.98
CA ILE A 73 -18.26 4.52 -16.27
C ILE A 73 -17.13 3.47 -16.37
N CYS A 74 -16.92 2.67 -15.33
CA CYS A 74 -15.85 1.67 -15.30
C CYS A 74 -16.24 0.43 -16.09
N GLU A 75 -15.46 0.09 -17.12
CA GLU A 75 -15.64 -1.13 -17.94
C GLU A 75 -15.56 -2.42 -17.11
N ASN A 76 -14.83 -2.38 -15.98
CA ASN A 76 -14.58 -3.51 -15.10
C ASN A 76 -15.38 -3.41 -13.78
N LYS A 77 -16.51 -2.70 -13.78
CA LYS A 77 -17.37 -2.65 -12.59
C LYS A 77 -17.83 -4.07 -12.21
N PRO A 78 -17.88 -4.41 -10.91
CA PRO A 78 -18.37 -5.71 -10.48
C PRO A 78 -19.83 -5.88 -10.93
N ILE A 79 -20.15 -7.05 -11.48
CA ILE A 79 -21.55 -7.44 -11.72
C ILE A 79 -22.15 -7.66 -10.35
N MET A 80 -23.05 -6.75 -9.93
CA MET A 80 -23.89 -6.94 -8.76
C MET A 80 -24.95 -8.01 -9.04
#